data_AF-A0A8J5NCE3-F1
#
_entry.id   AF-A0A8J5NCE3-F1
#
_cell.length_a   1.000
_cell.length_b   1.000
_cell.length_c   1.000
_cell.angle_alpha   90.00
_cell.angle_beta   90.00
_cell.angle_gamma   90.00
#
_symmetry.space_group_name_H-M   'P 1'
#
loop_
_entity.id
_entity.type
_entity.pdbx_description
1 polymer ?
#
loop_
_entity_poly.entity_id
_entity_poly.type
_entity_poly.pdbx_seq_one_letter_code
_entity_poly.pdbx_strand_id
1 'polypeptide(L)'
;MIGGDSANTNMGWSGDTIALLEKMLGRKCHWMICQLHVNELPMRHLIIKLDGPVTPQSGFSGPIGKLLEKVNELEVNFKPVE
;
A
#
# COMPACT_ATOMS: atom_id res chain seq x y z
N MET A 1 19.35 7.13 13.65
CA MET A 1 18.56 6.13 12.89
C MET A 1 17.28 5.92 13.67
N ILE A 2 16.15 6.46 13.19
CA ILE A 2 14.85 6.26 13.81
C ILE A 2 14.31 4.96 13.24
N GLY A 3 14.04 3.98 14.12
CA GLY A 3 13.57 2.66 13.74
C GLY A 3 12.27 2.78 12.95
N GLY A 4 12.33 2.43 11.66
CA GLY A 4 11.13 2.25 10.87
C GLY A 4 10.39 1.04 11.41
N ASP A 5 9.07 1.18 11.59
CA ASP A 5 8.13 0.10 11.85
C ASP A 5 8.22 -0.94 10.71
N SER A 6 9.22 -1.79 10.86
CA SER A 6 9.40 -3.01 10.11
C SER A 6 9.09 -4.07 11.13
N ALA A 7 7.80 -4.22 11.45
CA ALA A 7 7.34 -5.40 12.14
C ALA A 7 8.01 -6.64 11.50
N ASN A 8 8.63 -7.46 12.34
CA ASN A 8 9.39 -8.68 12.00
C ASN A 8 8.62 -9.72 11.15
N THR A 9 7.36 -9.42 10.81
CA THR A 9 6.46 -10.23 9.97
C THR A 9 6.45 -9.85 8.49
N ASN A 10 7.12 -8.76 8.09
CA ASN A 10 7.21 -8.33 6.68
C ASN A 10 8.63 -8.38 6.07
N MET A 11 9.65 -8.69 6.87
CA MET A 11 11.09 -8.53 6.60
C MET A 11 11.98 -9.72 7.00
N GLY A 12 11.39 -10.83 7.42
CA GLY A 12 12.03 -12.09 7.70
C GLY A 12 12.72 -12.71 6.47
N TRP A 13 13.87 -13.33 6.75
CA TRP A 13 14.80 -13.94 5.79
C TRP A 13 14.17 -15.07 4.94
N SER A 14 13.04 -15.64 5.37
CA SER A 14 12.44 -16.82 4.76
C SER A 14 10.91 -16.71 4.75
N GLY A 15 10.31 -16.27 3.64
CA GLY A 15 8.86 -16.39 3.41
C GLY A 15 8.01 -15.14 3.70
N ASP A 16 8.62 -13.99 3.96
CA ASP A 16 7.85 -12.78 4.29
C ASP A 16 7.18 -12.12 3.08
N THR A 17 6.06 -11.44 3.33
CA THR A 17 5.17 -10.84 2.33
C THR A 17 5.89 -9.95 1.33
N ILE A 18 6.92 -9.20 1.76
CA ILE A 18 7.71 -8.34 0.86
C ILE A 18 8.57 -9.19 -0.08
N ALA A 19 9.25 -10.22 0.43
CA ALA A 19 10.04 -11.12 -0.40
C ALA A 19 9.17 -11.86 -1.43
N LEU A 20 7.93 -12.18 -1.06
CA LEU A 20 6.96 -12.76 -1.97
C LEU A 20 6.53 -11.80 -3.07
N LEU A 21 6.18 -10.57 -2.68
CA LEU A 21 5.80 -9.51 -3.58
C LEU A 21 6.93 -9.17 -4.56
N GLU A 22 8.18 -9.13 -4.07
CA GLU A 22 9.36 -8.90 -4.90
C GLU A 22 9.59 -10.02 -5.92
N LYS A 23 9.38 -11.29 -5.52
CA LYS A 23 9.42 -12.44 -6.44
C LYS A 23 8.34 -12.36 -7.51
N MET A 24 7.09 -12.04 -7.13
CA MET A 24 5.97 -11.90 -8.07
C MET A 24 6.19 -10.75 -9.05
N LEU A 25 6.76 -9.64 -8.59
CA LEU A 25 7.00 -8.44 -9.40
C LEU A 25 8.34 -8.46 -10.15
N GLY A 26 9.21 -9.43 -9.86
CA GLY A 26 10.55 -9.55 -10.44
C GLY A 26 11.50 -8.39 -10.13
N ARG A 27 11.23 -7.60 -9.07
CA ARG A 27 12.00 -6.40 -8.73
C ARG A 27 12.02 -6.14 -7.23
N LYS A 28 13.05 -5.44 -6.74
CA LYS A 28 13.14 -5.01 -5.35
C LYS A 28 12.14 -3.88 -5.07
N CYS A 29 11.22 -4.11 -4.16
CA CYS A 29 10.14 -3.21 -3.74
C CYS A 29 10.29 -2.76 -2.28
N HIS A 30 11.18 -3.40 -1.52
CA HIS A 30 11.37 -3.12 -0.10
C HIS A 30 11.64 -1.63 0.18
N TRP A 31 12.56 -1.01 -0.57
CA TRP A 31 12.86 0.42 -0.46
C TRP A 31 11.66 1.32 -0.75
N MET A 32 10.83 0.95 -1.73
CA MET A 32 9.64 1.72 -2.08
C MET A 32 8.62 1.69 -0.95
N ILE A 33 8.46 0.54 -0.29
CA ILE A 33 7.56 0.38 0.86
C ILE A 33 8.06 1.21 2.05
N CYS A 34 9.37 1.21 2.32
CA CYS A 34 9.96 2.07 3.35
C CYS A 34 9.74 3.56 3.07
N GLN A 35 9.91 3.99 1.81
CA GLN A 35 9.64 5.37 1.41
C GLN A 35 8.15 5.72 1.56
N LEU A 36 7.24 4.82 1.20
CA LEU A 36 5.80 5.02 1.38
C LEU A 36 5.43 5.22 2.84
N HIS A 37 6.02 4.45 3.77
CA HIS A 37 5.79 4.64 5.21
C HIS A 37 6.23 6.02 5.71
N VAL A 38 7.41 6.49 5.29
CA VAL A 38 7.90 7.82 5.68
C VAL A 38 7.01 8.93 5.07
N ASN A 39 6.46 8.68 3.89
CA ASN A 39 5.62 9.65 3.17
C ASN A 39 4.12 9.48 3.43
N GLU A 40 3.71 8.60 4.33
CA GLU A 40 2.29 8.30 4.57
C GLU A 40 1.52 9.57 4.99
N LEU A 41 2.03 10.29 5.99
CA LEU A 41 1.41 11.52 6.48
C LEU A 41 1.33 12.62 5.41
N PRO A 42 2.42 13.03 4.72
CA PRO A 42 2.30 14.05 3.68
C PRO A 42 1.43 13.61 2.50
N MET A 43 1.46 12.32 2.11
CA MET A 43 0.58 11.80 1.05
C MET A 43 -0.89 11.83 1.48
N ARG A 44 -1.19 11.51 2.75
CA ARG A 44 -2.55 11.62 3.29
C ARG A 44 -3.07 13.06 3.21
N HIS A 45 -2.27 14.05 3.59
CA HIS A 45 -2.66 15.46 3.48
C HIS A 45 -2.88 15.87 2.02
N LEU A 46 -2.03 15.40 1.11
CA LEU A 46 -2.17 15.65 -0.32
C LEU A 46 -3.47 15.05 -0.87
N ILE A 47 -3.78 13.80 -0.54
CA ILE A 47 -5.01 13.12 -0.96
C ILE A 47 -6.22 13.84 -0.38
N ILE A 48 -6.22 14.25 0.90
CA ILE A 48 -7.32 15.02 1.48
C ILE A 48 -7.54 16.35 0.73
N LYS A 49 -6.47 17.01 0.31
CA LYS A 49 -6.57 18.26 -0.45
C LYS A 49 -7.11 18.06 -1.86
N LEU A 50 -6.77 16.94 -2.51
CA LEU A 50 -7.15 16.65 -3.89
C LEU A 50 -8.52 15.99 -4.01
N ASP A 51 -8.84 15.07 -3.09
CA ASP A 51 -10.01 14.20 -3.14
C ASP A 51 -11.02 14.48 -2.01
N GLY A 52 -10.67 15.37 -1.09
CA GLY A 52 -11.47 15.63 0.09
C GLY A 52 -11.22 14.62 1.22
N PRO A 53 -11.79 14.86 2.40
CA PRO A 53 -11.65 13.97 3.54
C PRO A 53 -12.31 12.61 3.26
N VAL A 54 -11.57 11.54 3.48
CA VAL A 54 -12.12 10.17 3.46
C VAL A 54 -12.93 9.97 4.73
N THR A 55 -14.23 9.71 4.61
CA THR A 55 -15.05 9.28 5.76
C THR A 55 -15.16 7.76 5.79
N PRO A 56 -15.28 7.13 6.98
CA PRO A 56 -15.39 5.68 7.09
C PRO A 56 -16.58 5.09 6.34
N GLN A 57 -17.66 5.84 6.17
CA GLN A 57 -18.87 5.36 5.50
C GLN A 57 -18.89 5.62 3.99
N SER A 58 -18.15 6.61 3.48
CA SER A 58 -18.24 7.03 2.07
C SER A 58 -17.07 6.61 1.19
N GLY A 59 -15.99 6.04 1.74
CA GLY A 59 -14.77 5.78 0.98
C GLY A 59 -14.22 7.04 0.31
N PHE A 60 -13.45 6.86 -0.77
CA PHE A 60 -12.96 7.95 -1.62
C PHE A 60 -14.12 8.55 -2.43
N SER A 61 -14.65 9.69 -1.97
CA SER A 61 -15.83 10.34 -2.56
C SER A 61 -15.49 11.51 -3.50
N GLY A 62 -14.22 11.88 -3.58
CA GLY A 62 -13.75 12.95 -4.44
C GLY A 62 -13.56 12.53 -5.90
N PRO A 63 -13.10 13.46 -6.75
CA PRO A 63 -12.92 13.22 -8.18
C PRO A 63 -11.93 12.10 -8.49
N ILE A 64 -10.87 11.93 -7.69
CA ILE A 64 -9.90 10.83 -7.85
C ILE A 64 -10.54 9.52 -7.38
N GLY A 65 -11.23 9.53 -6.24
CA GLY A 65 -11.97 8.37 -5.73
C GLY A 65 -12.98 7.81 -6.71
N LYS A 66 -13.72 8.69 -7.38
CA LYS A 66 -14.71 8.33 -8.41
C LYS A 66 -14.08 7.67 -9.64
N LEU A 67 -12.82 7.98 -9.97
CA LEU A 67 -12.11 7.28 -11.05
C LEU A 67 -11.80 5.82 -10.67
N LEU A 68 -11.84 5.49 -9.39
CA LEU A 68 -11.57 4.17 -8.84
C LEU A 68 -12.86 3.44 -8.42
N GLU A 69 -14.02 3.79 -8.99
CA GLU A 69 -15.33 3.20 -8.64
C GLU A 69 -15.33 1.66 -8.69
N LYS A 70 -14.59 1.08 -9.65
CA LYS A 70 -14.49 -0.37 -9.85
C LYS A 70 -13.37 -1.05 -9.07
N VAL A 71 -12.67 -0.33 -8.18
CA VAL A 71 -11.57 -0.92 -7.41
C VAL A 71 -12.04 -2.11 -6.56
N ASN A 72 -13.28 -2.05 -6.07
CA ASN A 72 -13.88 -3.13 -5.28
C ASN A 72 -14.29 -4.34 -6.14
N GLU A 73 -14.33 -4.19 -7.46
CA GLU A 73 -14.63 -5.25 -8.42
C GLU A 73 -13.37 -5.94 -8.96
N LEU A 74 -12.17 -5.47 -8.57
CA LEU A 74 -10.91 -6.09 -8.97
C LEU A 74 -10.79 -7.48 -8.36
N GLU A 75 -10.74 -8.49 -9.23
CA GLU A 75 -10.52 -9.87 -8.83
C GLU A 75 -9.12 -10.03 -8.23
N VAL A 76 -9.06 -10.29 -6.93
CA VAL A 76 -7.79 -10.55 -6.23
C VAL A 76 -7.40 -12.01 -6.48
N ASN A 77 -6.64 -12.23 -7.56
CA ASN A 77 -6.04 -13.54 -7.85
C ASN A 77 -4.81 -13.77 -6.96
N PHE A 78 -5.04 -14.06 -5.67
CA PHE A 78 -3.98 -14.46 -4.76
C PHE A 78 -3.65 -15.94 -4.99
N LYS A 79 -2.49 -16.20 -5.60
CA LYS A 79 -1.91 -17.56 -5.61
C LYS A 79 -0.92 -17.65 -4.46
N PRO A 80 -1.10 -18.58 -3.50
CA PRO A 80 -0.07 -18.86 -2.52
C PRO A 80 1.18 -19.30 -3.26
N VAL A 81 2.30 -18.66 -2.94
CA VAL A 81 3.59 -19.02 -3.51
C VAL A 81 4.21 -20.05 -2.57
N GLU A 82 4.46 -21.26 -3.08
CA GLU A 82 5.19 -22.33 -2.38
C GLU A 82 6.67 -21.99 -2.16
#